data_AF-A0A9X3US82-F1
#
_entry.id   AF-A0A9X3US82-F1
#
_cell.length_a   1.000
_cell.length_b   1.000
_cell.length_c   1.000
_cell.angle_alpha   90.00
_cell.angle_beta   90.00
_cell.angle_gamma   90.00
#
_symmetry.space_group_name_H-M   'P 1'
#
loop_
_entity.id
_entity.type
_entity.pdbx_description
1 polymer ?
#
loop_
_entity_poly.entity_id
_entity_poly.type
_entity_poly.pdbx_seq_one_letter_code
_entity_poly.pdbx_strand_id
1 'polypeptide(L)'
;LYDLMTNKRYGLGWRLGEFNVDKWALYQAAQYCDQMVPDGFGGQEPRFTCNAWLTDQRKAYDVINDICSIFRAMPVWNGREFTVVMDRPADPVWTYTNANVISGEFSYQCSAQKARHNEIHIEYIDADDSYERKIEVVSDDDLIRRHGLNVKKVTAFACTSRGQAFRTGKWILETERLETKTVTFAVGAEGL
;
A
#
# COMPACT_ATOMS: atom_id res chain seq x y z
N LEU A 1 6.87 3.11 -12.36
CA LEU A 1 5.48 3.54 -12.65
C LEU A 1 5.39 4.66 -13.67
N TYR A 2 6.06 5.80 -13.48
CA TYR A 2 6.04 6.93 -14.43
C TYR A 2 6.30 6.49 -15.88
N ASP A 3 7.38 5.73 -16.09
CA ASP A 3 7.73 5.22 -17.42
C ASP A 3 6.64 4.30 -18.01
N LEU A 4 6.11 3.33 -17.25
CA LEU A 4 4.99 2.49 -17.70
C LEU A 4 3.78 3.32 -18.14
N MET A 5 3.51 4.45 -17.48
CA MET A 5 2.44 5.36 -17.86
C MET A 5 2.79 6.13 -19.13
N THR A 6 3.91 6.85 -19.15
CA THR A 6 4.22 7.79 -20.24
C THR A 6 4.76 7.14 -21.52
N ASN A 7 5.31 5.93 -21.42
CA ASN A 7 6.01 5.30 -22.53
C ASN A 7 5.04 4.86 -23.64
N LYS A 8 5.32 5.28 -24.88
CA LYS A 8 4.49 4.96 -26.06
C LYS A 8 4.81 3.60 -26.67
N ARG A 9 5.96 2.99 -26.38
CA ARG A 9 6.37 1.71 -27.00
C ARG A 9 5.82 0.50 -26.26
N TYR A 10 5.98 0.48 -24.95
CA TYR A 10 5.60 -0.65 -24.09
C TYR A 10 4.71 -0.26 -22.91
N GLY A 11 4.36 1.02 -22.81
CA GLY A 11 3.53 1.57 -21.75
C GLY A 11 2.15 1.99 -22.25
N LEU A 12 1.51 2.83 -21.44
CA LEU A 12 0.16 3.34 -21.66
C LEU A 12 0.15 4.69 -22.38
N GLY A 13 1.31 5.17 -22.86
CA GLY A 13 1.48 6.53 -23.38
C GLY A 13 0.60 6.86 -24.57
N TRP A 14 0.26 5.89 -25.43
CA TRP A 14 -0.70 6.10 -26.53
C TRP A 14 -2.14 6.31 -26.04
N ARG A 15 -2.51 5.68 -24.91
CA ARG A 15 -3.86 5.76 -24.36
C ARG A 15 -4.03 6.92 -23.38
N LEU A 16 -2.94 7.41 -22.80
CA LEU A 16 -2.93 8.59 -21.95
C LEU A 16 -3.17 9.88 -22.73
N GLY A 17 -2.86 9.98 -24.03
CA GLY A 17 -3.23 11.18 -24.80
C GLY A 17 -2.68 12.49 -24.19
N GLU A 18 -3.56 13.43 -23.82
CA GLU A 18 -3.24 14.69 -23.11
C GLU A 18 -3.22 14.56 -21.58
N PHE A 19 -3.57 13.39 -21.04
CA PHE A 19 -3.59 13.15 -19.60
C PHE A 19 -2.17 13.18 -19.04
N ASN A 20 -1.94 14.08 -18.10
CA ASN A 20 -0.65 14.23 -17.47
C ASN A 20 -0.48 13.23 -16.32
N VAL A 21 0.77 12.94 -15.99
CA VAL A 21 1.15 12.16 -14.81
C VAL A 21 1.87 13.09 -13.86
N ASP A 22 1.43 13.14 -12.60
CA ASP A 22 2.07 13.93 -11.56
C ASP A 22 3.46 13.37 -11.24
N LYS A 23 4.46 13.88 -11.97
CA LYS A 23 5.86 13.51 -11.81
C LYS A 23 6.38 13.84 -10.41
N TRP A 24 5.86 14.89 -9.77
CA TRP A 24 6.37 15.36 -8.49
C TRP A 24 5.92 14.45 -7.35
N ALA A 25 4.64 14.05 -7.33
CA ALA A 25 4.16 13.05 -6.37
C ALA A 25 4.90 11.71 -6.54
N LEU A 26 5.10 11.25 -7.78
CA LEU A 26 5.86 10.03 -8.04
C LEU A 26 7.33 10.15 -7.64
N TYR A 27 7.94 11.33 -7.79
CA TYR A 27 9.32 11.57 -7.36
C TYR A 27 9.45 11.51 -5.82
N GLN A 28 8.51 12.13 -5.08
CA GLN A 28 8.50 12.03 -3.62
C GLN A 28 8.30 10.59 -3.14
N ALA A 29 7.42 9.83 -3.80
CA ALA A 29 7.24 8.41 -3.51
C ALA A 29 8.53 7.62 -3.77
N ALA A 30 9.20 7.87 -4.90
CA ALA A 30 10.47 7.21 -5.23
C ALA A 30 11.56 7.49 -4.18
N GLN A 31 11.71 8.74 -3.74
CA GLN A 31 12.66 9.09 -2.68
C GLN A 31 12.41 8.31 -1.38
N TYR A 32 11.15 8.07 -1.02
CA TYR A 32 10.81 7.28 0.17
C TYR A 32 11.04 5.78 -0.05
N CYS A 33 10.79 5.25 -1.25
CA CYS A 33 11.09 3.87 -1.62
C CYS A 33 12.59 3.57 -1.59
N ASP A 34 13.43 4.52 -2.01
CA ASP A 34 14.89 4.38 -2.10
C ASP A 34 15.61 4.52 -0.76
N GLN A 35 14.88 4.87 0.32
CA GLN A 35 15.48 4.93 1.66
C GLN A 35 15.97 3.56 2.10
N MET A 36 17.22 3.50 2.55
CA MET A 36 17.79 2.29 3.11
C MET A 36 17.14 1.98 4.46
N VAL A 37 16.63 0.77 4.60
CA VAL A 37 16.03 0.23 5.82
C VAL A 37 16.72 -1.09 6.18
N PRO A 38 16.70 -1.50 7.46
CA PRO A 38 17.21 -2.81 7.85
C PRO A 38 16.49 -3.94 7.10
N ASP A 39 17.27 -4.87 6.57
CA ASP A 39 16.78 -6.07 5.87
C ASP A 39 16.25 -7.16 6.82
N GLY A 40 16.54 -7.04 8.12
CA GLY A 40 16.21 -8.03 9.15
C GLY A 40 17.29 -9.10 9.38
N PHE A 41 18.38 -9.07 8.60
CA PHE A 41 19.50 -10.01 8.65
C PHE A 41 20.84 -9.32 9.01
N GLY A 42 20.80 -8.02 9.31
CA GLY A 42 21.96 -7.22 9.74
C GLY A 42 22.54 -6.33 8.63
N GLY A 43 21.95 -6.36 7.43
CA GLY A 43 22.26 -5.46 6.32
C GLY A 43 21.21 -4.36 6.17
N GLN A 44 21.28 -3.69 5.02
CA GLN A 44 20.30 -2.68 4.62
C GLN A 44 19.87 -2.94 3.18
N GLU A 45 18.61 -2.65 2.90
CA GLU A 45 18.02 -2.71 1.56
C GLU A 45 17.13 -1.48 1.33
N PRO A 46 16.85 -1.09 0.07
CA PRO A 46 15.83 -0.09 -0.21
C PRO A 46 14.49 -0.51 0.38
N ARG A 47 13.72 0.46 0.90
CA ARG A 47 12.44 0.21 1.58
C ARG A 47 11.48 -0.62 0.73
N PHE A 48 11.35 -0.25 -0.54
CA PHE A 48 10.50 -0.94 -1.51
C PHE A 48 11.24 -1.10 -2.83
N THR A 49 11.28 -2.33 -3.33
CA THR A 49 11.80 -2.67 -4.67
C THR A 49 10.71 -3.33 -5.49
N CYS A 50 10.77 -3.16 -6.81
CA CYS A 50 9.82 -3.72 -7.77
C CYS A 50 10.58 -4.54 -8.81
N ASN A 51 10.55 -5.87 -8.66
CA ASN A 51 11.15 -6.81 -9.60
C ASN A 51 10.03 -7.60 -10.29
N ALA A 52 9.45 -6.98 -11.33
CA ALA A 52 8.31 -7.52 -12.06
C ALA A 52 8.71 -7.92 -13.48
N TRP A 53 8.23 -9.09 -13.92
CA TRP A 53 8.28 -9.52 -15.31
C TRP A 53 6.85 -9.57 -15.86
N LEU A 54 6.53 -8.69 -16.80
CA LEU A 54 5.18 -8.55 -17.37
C LEU A 54 5.12 -9.19 -18.75
N THR A 55 4.66 -10.44 -18.84
CA THR A 55 4.43 -11.16 -20.12
C THR A 55 2.99 -11.16 -20.57
N ASP A 56 2.07 -11.20 -19.62
CA ASP A 56 0.69 -11.50 -19.91
C ASP A 56 -0.12 -10.23 -20.18
N GLN A 57 -1.07 -10.31 -21.10
CA GLN A 57 -1.97 -9.21 -21.37
C GLN A 57 -2.94 -9.03 -20.19
N ARG A 58 -2.76 -7.94 -19.45
CA ARG A 58 -3.60 -7.58 -18.30
C ARG A 58 -4.21 -6.20 -18.51
N LYS A 59 -5.31 -5.91 -17.79
CA LYS A 59 -5.89 -4.57 -17.80
C LYS A 59 -4.89 -3.60 -17.18
N ALA A 60 -4.72 -2.46 -17.85
CA ALA A 60 -3.79 -1.41 -17.41
C ALA A 60 -4.01 -0.99 -15.96
N TYR A 61 -5.28 -0.82 -15.57
CA TYR A 61 -5.66 -0.43 -14.22
C TYR A 61 -5.20 -1.44 -13.16
N ASP A 62 -5.36 -2.74 -13.43
CA ASP A 62 -4.94 -3.80 -12.50
C ASP A 62 -3.42 -3.78 -12.32
N VAL A 63 -2.65 -3.61 -13.40
CA VAL A 63 -1.18 -3.50 -13.35
C VAL A 63 -0.73 -2.27 -12.56
N ILE A 64 -1.41 -1.13 -12.72
CA ILE A 64 -1.12 0.09 -11.96
C ILE A 64 -1.40 -0.15 -10.48
N ASN A 65 -2.54 -0.73 -10.11
CA ASN A 65 -2.86 -1.05 -8.72
C ASN A 65 -1.84 -2.02 -8.11
N ASP A 66 -1.45 -3.06 -8.85
CA ASP A 66 -0.44 -4.01 -8.39
C ASP A 66 0.89 -3.31 -8.10
N ILE A 67 1.36 -2.44 -9.01
CA ILE A 67 2.60 -1.68 -8.80
C ILE A 67 2.46 -0.72 -7.61
N CYS A 68 1.33 -0.02 -7.48
CA CYS A 68 1.05 0.87 -6.37
C CYS A 68 1.00 0.13 -5.01
N SER A 69 0.54 -1.12 -5.01
CA SER A 69 0.47 -1.95 -3.80
C SER A 69 1.85 -2.24 -3.20
N ILE A 70 2.91 -2.31 -4.03
CA ILE A 70 4.30 -2.58 -3.59
C ILE A 70 4.76 -1.54 -2.57
N PHE A 71 4.48 -0.26 -2.86
CA PHE A 71 4.90 0.87 -2.05
C PHE A 71 3.74 1.47 -1.25
N ARG A 72 2.67 0.68 -1.00
CA ARG A 72 1.52 1.08 -0.17
C ARG A 72 0.87 2.39 -0.62
N ALA A 73 0.75 2.56 -1.93
CA ALA A 73 0.08 3.72 -2.49
C ALA A 73 -1.24 3.34 -3.15
N MET A 74 -2.12 4.32 -3.24
CA MET A 74 -3.35 4.27 -3.99
C MET A 74 -3.22 5.15 -5.23
N PRO A 75 -3.50 4.62 -6.43
CA PRO A 75 -3.62 5.44 -7.62
C PRO A 75 -4.88 6.29 -7.54
N VAL A 76 -4.76 7.59 -7.81
CA VAL A 76 -5.87 8.54 -7.77
C VAL A 76 -5.91 9.34 -9.08
N TRP A 77 -7.11 9.49 -9.63
CA TRP A 77 -7.37 10.42 -10.71
C TRP A 77 -8.00 11.69 -10.15
N ASN A 78 -7.30 12.82 -10.20
CA ASN A 78 -7.79 14.08 -9.62
C ASN A 78 -8.61 14.94 -10.61
N GLY A 79 -8.98 14.38 -11.77
CA GLY A 79 -9.69 15.09 -12.84
C GLY A 79 -8.78 15.76 -13.87
N ARG A 80 -7.50 16.02 -13.54
CA ARG A 80 -6.52 16.65 -14.43
C ARG A 80 -5.38 15.71 -14.79
N GLU A 81 -4.85 15.03 -13.79
CA GLU A 81 -3.67 14.18 -13.92
C GLU A 81 -3.78 12.94 -13.04
N PHE A 82 -3.01 11.92 -13.41
CA PHE A 82 -2.81 10.75 -12.58
C PHE A 82 -1.83 11.09 -11.46
N THR A 83 -2.22 10.85 -10.22
CA THR A 83 -1.36 11.02 -9.05
C THR A 83 -1.44 9.79 -8.16
N VAL A 84 -0.55 9.70 -7.17
CA VAL A 84 -0.55 8.61 -6.19
C VAL A 84 -0.57 9.19 -4.78
N VAL A 85 -1.37 8.59 -3.92
CA VAL A 85 -1.37 8.89 -2.48
C VAL A 85 -0.71 7.72 -1.78
N MET A 86 0.41 7.98 -1.11
CA MET A 86 1.23 6.97 -0.47
C MET A 86 0.98 6.95 1.04
N ASP A 87 0.83 5.77 1.61
CA ASP A 87 0.86 5.57 3.07
C ASP A 87 2.30 5.76 3.58
N ARG A 88 2.55 6.95 4.13
CA ARG A 88 3.82 7.35 4.73
C ARG A 88 3.55 8.32 5.88
N PRO A 89 4.47 8.43 6.86
CA PRO A 89 4.39 9.46 7.87
C PRO A 89 4.25 10.85 7.24
N ALA A 90 3.24 11.59 7.69
CA ALA A 90 2.94 12.96 7.27
C ALA A 90 2.30 13.73 8.43
N ASP A 91 2.47 15.04 8.43
CA ASP A 91 1.89 15.89 9.45
C ASP A 91 0.38 16.06 9.24
N PRO A 92 -0.43 16.17 10.31
CA PRO A 92 -1.86 16.46 10.19
C PRO A 92 -2.07 17.77 9.45
N VAL A 93 -2.81 17.72 8.34
CA VAL A 93 -3.07 18.91 7.51
C VAL A 93 -4.29 19.70 8.01
N TRP A 94 -5.24 19.02 8.67
CA TRP A 94 -6.48 19.63 9.13
C TRP A 94 -6.97 19.02 10.45
N THR A 95 -7.64 19.83 11.26
CA THR A 95 -8.28 19.39 12.50
C THR A 95 -9.79 19.58 12.41
N TYR A 96 -10.54 18.49 12.52
CA TYR A 96 -12.00 18.54 12.56
C TYR A 96 -12.50 18.56 14.00
N THR A 97 -13.40 19.50 14.29
CA THR A 97 -14.08 19.61 15.58
C THR A 97 -15.59 19.65 15.36
N ASN A 98 -16.39 19.48 16.42
CA ASN A 98 -17.85 19.59 16.33
C ASN A 98 -18.32 20.95 15.77
N ALA A 99 -17.48 22.00 15.80
CA ALA A 99 -17.81 23.30 15.25
C ALA A 99 -17.70 23.38 13.71
N ASN A 100 -16.87 22.52 13.10
CA ASN A 100 -16.62 22.54 11.65
C ASN A 100 -17.28 21.37 10.90
N VAL A 101 -17.93 20.47 11.63
CA VAL A 101 -18.68 19.34 11.08
C VAL A 101 -20.15 19.72 11.00
N ILE A 102 -20.81 19.35 9.90
CA ILE A 102 -22.24 19.60 9.70
C ILE A 102 -23.01 18.91 10.83
N SER A 103 -23.86 19.70 11.50
CA SER A 103 -24.63 19.28 12.68
C SER A 103 -23.78 18.82 13.88
N GLY A 104 -22.45 18.95 13.82
CA GLY A 104 -21.53 18.47 14.85
C GLY A 104 -21.56 16.96 15.07
N GLU A 105 -22.10 16.19 14.13
CA GLU A 105 -22.33 14.75 14.27
C GLU A 105 -21.17 13.92 13.69
N PHE A 106 -20.65 13.02 14.53
CA PHE A 106 -19.67 12.01 14.14
C PHE A 106 -20.27 10.63 14.33
N SER A 107 -20.25 9.82 13.28
CA SER A 107 -20.63 8.40 13.34
C SER A 107 -19.38 7.55 13.50
N TYR A 108 -19.36 6.70 14.51
CA TYR A 108 -18.23 5.80 14.80
C TYR A 108 -18.65 4.37 14.57
N GLN A 109 -17.88 3.65 13.78
CA GLN A 109 -18.06 2.23 13.52
C GLN A 109 -16.78 1.48 13.88
N CYS A 110 -16.91 0.30 14.47
CA CYS A 110 -15.77 -0.55 14.79
C CYS A 110 -15.73 -1.74 13.84
N SER A 111 -14.53 -2.18 13.47
CA SER A 111 -14.35 -3.39 12.67
C SER A 111 -14.70 -4.64 13.50
N ALA A 112 -15.35 -5.61 12.86
CA ALA A 112 -15.72 -6.85 13.52
C ALA A 112 -14.46 -7.65 13.90
N GLN A 113 -14.47 -8.31 15.06
CA GLN A 113 -13.32 -9.10 15.51
C GLN A 113 -12.92 -10.20 14.52
N LYS A 114 -13.89 -10.83 13.86
CA LYS A 114 -13.64 -11.86 12.85
C LYS A 114 -12.92 -11.33 11.59
N ALA A 115 -13.05 -10.04 11.30
CA ALA A 115 -12.38 -9.42 10.18
C ALA A 115 -10.92 -9.02 10.48
N ARG A 116 -10.50 -9.12 11.75
CA ARG A 116 -9.13 -8.82 12.20
C ARG A 116 -8.33 -10.12 12.25
N HIS A 117 -7.38 -10.25 11.34
CA HIS A 117 -6.47 -11.38 11.27
C HIS A 117 -5.29 -11.13 12.20
N ASN A 118 -4.75 -12.21 12.74
CA ASN A 118 -3.62 -12.16 13.68
C ASN A 118 -2.40 -12.94 13.18
N GLU A 119 -2.52 -13.56 12.00
CA GLU A 119 -1.43 -14.16 11.28
C GLU A 119 -1.56 -13.85 9.79
N ILE A 120 -0.49 -13.32 9.19
CA ILE A 120 -0.44 -12.95 7.77
C ILE A 120 0.59 -13.83 7.09
N HIS A 121 0.18 -14.50 6.02
CA HIS A 121 1.05 -15.30 5.14
C HIS A 121 1.29 -14.49 3.87
N ILE A 122 2.55 -14.16 3.60
CA ILE A 122 2.96 -13.32 2.50
C ILE A 122 3.73 -14.17 1.51
N GLU A 123 3.10 -14.47 0.38
CA GLU A 123 3.76 -15.15 -0.72
C GLU A 123 4.64 -14.14 -1.48
N TYR A 124 5.92 -14.46 -1.66
CA TYR A 124 6.91 -13.69 -2.41
C TYR A 124 7.79 -14.61 -3.25
N ILE A 125 8.59 -14.04 -4.15
CA ILE A 125 9.48 -14.80 -5.06
C ILE A 125 10.92 -14.68 -4.56
N ASP A 126 11.53 -15.73 -4.04
CA ASP A 126 12.84 -15.61 -3.40
C ASP A 126 13.99 -15.50 -4.42
N ALA A 127 14.60 -14.32 -4.51
CA ALA A 127 15.74 -14.09 -5.41
C ALA A 127 16.99 -14.92 -5.02
N ASP A 128 17.15 -15.28 -3.75
CA ASP A 128 18.30 -16.06 -3.27
C ASP A 128 18.09 -17.57 -3.46
N ASP A 129 16.88 -17.99 -3.81
CA ASP A 129 16.51 -19.39 -4.02
C ASP A 129 15.82 -19.60 -5.37
N SER A 130 16.57 -19.33 -6.45
CA SER A 130 16.17 -19.60 -7.83
C SER A 130 14.82 -18.98 -8.26
N TYR A 131 14.39 -17.90 -7.62
CA TYR A 131 13.07 -17.28 -7.83
C TYR A 131 11.91 -18.25 -7.55
N GLU A 132 12.07 -19.15 -6.58
CA GLU A 132 10.98 -19.99 -6.09
C GLU A 132 9.98 -19.19 -5.25
N ARG A 133 8.71 -19.64 -5.26
CA ARG A 133 7.66 -19.02 -4.45
C ARG A 133 7.79 -19.48 -3.01
N LYS A 134 7.96 -18.52 -2.09
CA LYS A 134 8.04 -18.77 -0.65
C LYS A 134 6.99 -17.98 0.10
N ILE A 135 6.68 -18.44 1.31
CA ILE A 135 5.73 -17.80 2.20
C ILE A 135 6.50 -17.30 3.43
N GLU A 136 6.46 -16.00 3.66
CA GLU A 136 6.87 -15.42 4.94
C GLU A 136 5.64 -15.29 5.84
N VAL A 137 5.77 -15.71 7.10
CA VAL A 137 4.68 -15.68 8.07
C VAL A 137 4.97 -14.63 9.13
N VAL A 138 3.98 -13.79 9.40
CA VAL A 138 4.03 -12.78 10.46
C VAL A 138 2.81 -12.97 11.37
N SER A 139 3.04 -13.29 12.64
CA SER A 139 2.00 -13.57 13.63
C SER A 139 2.08 -12.65 14.85
N ASP A 140 0.94 -12.41 15.49
CA ASP A 140 0.84 -11.83 16.83
C ASP A 140 0.35 -12.90 17.82
N ASP A 141 1.30 -13.52 18.53
CA ASP A 141 1.03 -14.63 19.45
C ASP A 141 0.11 -14.23 20.60
N ASP A 142 0.12 -12.97 21.02
CA ASP A 142 -0.76 -12.47 22.10
C ASP A 142 -2.21 -12.41 21.62
N LEU A 143 -2.44 -11.93 20.40
CA LEU A 143 -3.78 -11.91 19.79
C LEU A 143 -4.26 -13.32 19.47
N ILE A 144 -3.39 -14.22 19.01
CA ILE A 144 -3.72 -15.63 18.77
C ILE A 144 -4.15 -16.31 20.07
N ARG A 145 -3.41 -16.12 21.17
CA ARG A 145 -3.76 -16.68 22.49
C ARG A 145 -5.12 -16.20 23.00
N ARG A 146 -5.52 -14.96 22.66
CA ARG A 146 -6.78 -14.36 23.13
C ARG A 146 -7.99 -14.65 22.25
N HIS A 147 -7.80 -14.79 20.94
CA HIS A 147 -8.90 -14.81 19.97
C HIS A 147 -8.92 -16.04 19.07
N GLY A 148 -7.94 -16.95 19.22
CA GLY A 148 -7.74 -18.08 18.33
C GLY A 148 -7.06 -17.64 17.02
N LEU A 149 -6.62 -18.61 16.23
CA LEU A 149 -5.90 -18.35 14.98
C LEU A 149 -6.84 -17.82 13.89
N ASN A 150 -6.47 -16.70 13.26
CA ASN A 150 -7.16 -16.12 12.11
C ASN A 150 -6.14 -15.68 11.05
N VAL A 151 -6.07 -16.42 9.95
CA VAL A 151 -5.01 -16.32 8.94
C VAL A 151 -5.48 -15.55 7.71
N LYS A 152 -4.67 -14.59 7.25
CA LYS A 152 -4.83 -13.93 5.95
C LYS A 152 -3.69 -14.30 5.03
N LYS A 153 -4.01 -14.71 3.80
CA LYS A 153 -3.04 -14.99 2.75
C LYS A 153 -2.99 -13.82 1.78
N VAL A 154 -1.79 -13.31 1.51
CA VAL A 154 -1.55 -12.18 0.63
C VAL A 154 -0.38 -12.52 -0.29
N THR A 155 -0.52 -12.25 -1.58
CA THR A 155 0.59 -12.37 -2.53
C THR A 155 1.21 -11.00 -2.72
N ALA A 156 2.49 -10.84 -2.37
CA ALA A 156 3.23 -9.61 -2.56
C ALA A 156 3.71 -9.53 -4.02
N PHE A 157 3.04 -8.69 -4.81
CA PHE A 157 3.39 -8.49 -6.21
C PHE A 157 4.83 -7.97 -6.36
N ALA A 158 5.61 -8.55 -7.27
CA ALA A 158 6.97 -8.13 -7.63
C ALA A 158 7.96 -8.03 -6.45
N CYS A 159 7.64 -8.66 -5.32
CA CYS A 159 8.48 -8.68 -4.13
C CYS A 159 9.44 -9.86 -4.22
N THR A 160 10.74 -9.56 -4.21
CA THR A 160 11.78 -10.60 -4.24
C THR A 160 12.63 -10.73 -2.98
N SER A 161 12.57 -9.73 -2.11
CA SER A 161 13.25 -9.74 -0.82
C SER A 161 12.34 -10.30 0.27
N ARG A 162 12.90 -11.20 1.09
CA ARG A 162 12.25 -11.70 2.30
C ARG A 162 11.98 -10.57 3.32
N GLY A 163 12.91 -9.62 3.46
CA GLY A 163 12.77 -8.48 4.36
C GLY A 163 11.58 -7.58 3.97
N GLN A 164 11.43 -7.32 2.67
CA GLN A 164 10.28 -6.58 2.14
C GLN A 164 8.96 -7.33 2.36
N ALA A 165 8.93 -8.66 2.16
CA ALA A 165 7.75 -9.48 2.42
C ALA A 165 7.34 -9.42 3.90
N PHE A 166 8.30 -9.56 4.81
CA PHE A 166 8.08 -9.45 6.26
C PHE A 166 7.52 -8.07 6.65
N ARG A 167 8.11 -6.98 6.13
CA ARG A 167 7.63 -5.61 6.40
C ARG A 167 6.19 -5.39 5.91
N THR A 168 5.84 -5.97 4.77
CA THR A 168 4.46 -5.91 4.24
C THR A 168 3.49 -6.68 5.13
N GLY A 169 3.86 -7.88 5.56
CA GLY A 169 3.07 -8.66 6.53
C GLY A 169 2.85 -7.93 7.84
N LYS A 170 3.92 -7.39 8.40
CA LYS A 170 3.88 -6.60 9.64
C LYS A 170 3.00 -5.36 9.49
N TRP A 171 3.08 -4.67 8.36
CA TRP A 171 2.21 -3.52 8.10
C TRP A 171 0.73 -3.93 8.10
N ILE A 172 0.35 -4.99 7.38
CA ILE A 172 -1.04 -5.47 7.35
C ILE A 172 -1.51 -5.85 8.76
N LEU A 173 -0.69 -6.58 9.51
CA LEU A 173 -1.01 -7.01 10.87
C LEU A 173 -1.22 -5.83 11.82
N GLU A 174 -0.31 -4.84 11.79
CA GLU A 174 -0.42 -3.65 12.63
C GLU A 174 -1.59 -2.75 12.22
N THR A 175 -1.85 -2.61 10.92
CA THR A 175 -3.03 -1.89 10.42
C THR A 175 -4.32 -2.55 10.95
N GLU A 176 -4.48 -3.86 10.81
CA GLU A 176 -5.68 -4.56 11.32
C GLU A 176 -5.81 -4.55 12.84
N ARG A 177 -4.67 -4.47 13.55
CA ARG A 177 -4.61 -4.37 15.02
C ARG A 177 -4.97 -2.98 15.53
N LEU A 178 -4.45 -1.92 14.89
CA LEU A 178 -4.55 -0.54 15.36
C LEU A 178 -5.75 0.20 14.76
N GLU A 179 -6.02 0.02 13.46
CA GLU A 179 -7.08 0.70 12.72
C GLU A 179 -8.42 -0.02 12.89
N THR A 180 -8.93 0.01 14.12
CA THR A 180 -10.17 -0.70 14.50
C THR A 180 -11.43 0.14 14.39
N LYS A 181 -11.30 1.45 14.16
CA LYS A 181 -12.40 2.42 14.21
C LYS A 181 -12.43 3.26 12.94
N THR A 182 -13.60 3.33 12.33
CA THR A 182 -13.91 4.24 11.22
C THR A 182 -14.77 5.36 11.76
N VAL A 183 -14.42 6.60 11.39
CA VAL A 183 -15.21 7.79 11.71
C VAL A 183 -15.80 8.33 10.41
N THR A 184 -17.10 8.55 10.37
CA THR A 184 -17.81 9.14 9.24
C THR A 184 -18.48 10.43 9.70
N PHE A 185 -18.22 11.51 8.98
CA PHE A 185 -18.77 12.84 9.25
C PHE A 185 -18.89 13.62 7.95
N ALA A 186 -19.72 14.66 7.94
CA ALA A 186 -19.92 15.52 6.77
C ALA A 186 -19.41 16.93 7.07
N VAL A 187 -18.79 17.58 6.08
CA VAL A 187 -18.26 18.94 6.19
C VAL A 187 -18.82 19.82 5.08
N GLY A 188 -18.89 21.12 5.35
CA GLY A 188 -19.19 22.12 4.31
C GLY A 188 -18.06 22.24 3.29
N ALA A 189 -18.23 23.10 2.29
CA ALA A 189 -17.22 23.35 1.25
C ALA A 189 -15.86 23.85 1.81
N GLU A 190 -15.84 24.37 3.05
CA GLU A 190 -14.63 24.81 3.75
C GLU A 190 -13.74 23.66 4.26
N GLY A 191 -14.23 22.42 4.20
CA GLY A 191 -13.48 21.22 4.60
C GLY A 191 -12.93 20.39 3.43
N LEU A 192 -12.91 20.94 2.21
CA LEU A 192 -12.45 20.28 0.98
C LEU A 192 -11.08 20.78 0.55
#